data_AF-A0A9E8ZBB4-F1
#
_entry.id   AF-A0A9E8ZBB4-F1
#
_cell.length_a   1.000
_cell.length_b   1.000
_cell.length_c   1.000
_cell.angle_alpha   90.00
_cell.angle_beta   90.00
_cell.angle_gamma   90.00
#
_symmetry.space_group_name_H-M   'P 1'
#
loop_
_entity.id
_entity.type
_entity.pdbx_description
1 polymer ?
#
loop_
_entity_poly.entity_id
_entity_poly.type
_entity_poly.pdbx_seq_one_letter_code
_entity_poly.pdbx_strand_id
1 'polypeptide(L)'
;MLWHRPVRWNTRWNNRKAATERLPDQPFNSQHSATPHSPTPITQILLVRHGRSTFNEQGRFQGCSDQSVLTNAGKQAAHVVGALLSRVSIDAIYASPLQRVQQTLDAILEERSAETPIETIRFDDRLREVDLPAWEGLPFQQVREQFAAEYHCWKQRPHEFQMVDRDTASPFFPVCELYDRAQRFWQDRLPQHRGQTILIVGHGGSNHALISTALGLSPAQHHTLQQSNNGLSVLAIGDRLSSAELHGLNWTQSLGETLPKLKEGKHGLRLLLLPADRLFSTHIQPLLPFLAHIAIDFSLSAYEDSQDVVDRILLNHPNTVKLQVSRSDVPYVWQQSILQQQVELNHLLTGLVIAPNDMVKVLIAQAMGLKHTRSSALCLKSGTLSVLHYPSINHPPILQAFNIDPKDCSRIPNSRSAKLTHPQSLIPTL
;
A
#
# COMPACT_ATOMS: atom_id res chain seq x y z
N MET A 1 45.51 -15.30 6.14
CA MET A 1 45.73 -16.37 5.13
C MET A 1 44.39 -17.05 4.94
N LEU A 2 43.73 -17.12 3.78
CA LEU A 2 44.10 -16.95 2.39
C LEU A 2 42.96 -16.21 1.67
N TRP A 3 43.27 -15.08 1.06
CA TRP A 3 42.51 -14.52 -0.05
C TRP A 3 43.22 -14.95 -1.34
N HIS A 4 42.48 -15.45 -2.34
CA HIS A 4 42.70 -15.32 -3.78
C HIS A 4 42.03 -16.47 -4.54
N ARG A 5 40.97 -16.16 -5.29
CA ARG A 5 40.78 -16.58 -6.69
C ARG A 5 39.70 -15.70 -7.33
N PRO A 6 40.02 -14.88 -8.35
CA PRO A 6 39.01 -14.20 -9.14
C PRO A 6 38.40 -15.17 -10.17
N VAL A 7 37.07 -15.31 -10.16
CA VAL A 7 36.34 -15.98 -11.24
C VAL A 7 36.28 -15.01 -12.43
N ARG A 8 36.96 -15.37 -13.52
CA ARG A 8 36.87 -14.67 -14.81
C ARG A 8 35.54 -15.03 -15.48
N TRP A 9 34.68 -14.03 -15.73
CA TRP A 9 33.52 -14.19 -16.61
C TRP A 9 33.88 -13.69 -18.01
N ASN A 10 33.64 -14.57 -18.98
CA ASN A 10 34.02 -14.47 -20.37
C ASN A 10 33.00 -13.59 -21.12
N THR A 11 33.35 -12.35 -21.44
CA THR A 11 32.53 -11.45 -22.27
C THR A 11 32.75 -11.78 -23.75
N ARG A 12 31.93 -12.67 -24.31
CA ARG A 12 31.71 -12.77 -25.77
C ARG A 12 30.32 -12.27 -26.12
N TRP A 13 30.20 -10.95 -26.28
CA TRP A 13 29.11 -10.35 -27.05
C TRP A 13 29.38 -10.59 -28.52
N ASN A 14 28.64 -11.52 -29.13
CA ASN A 14 28.68 -11.75 -30.56
C ASN A 14 27.91 -10.63 -31.28
N ASN A 15 28.67 -9.76 -31.93
CA ASN A 15 28.20 -8.91 -33.02
C ASN A 15 27.69 -9.80 -34.17
N ARG A 16 26.36 -9.82 -34.39
CA ARG A 16 25.79 -10.14 -35.70
C ARG A 16 25.09 -8.91 -36.24
N LYS A 17 25.72 -8.31 -37.26
CA LYS A 17 25.14 -7.35 -38.18
C LYS A 17 23.89 -7.98 -38.81
N ALA A 18 22.71 -7.42 -38.55
CA ALA A 18 21.50 -7.72 -39.31
C ALA A 18 21.46 -6.80 -40.53
N ALA A 19 21.22 -7.41 -41.70
CA ALA A 19 21.18 -6.77 -42.99
C ALA A 19 19.97 -5.83 -43.12
N THR A 20 20.19 -4.72 -43.80
CA THR A 20 19.19 -3.73 -44.22
C THR A 20 18.41 -4.28 -45.42
N GLU A 21 17.18 -4.74 -45.19
CA GLU A 21 16.17 -4.90 -46.25
C GLU A 21 15.25 -3.67 -46.27
N ARG A 22 15.21 -3.00 -47.43
CA ARG A 22 14.32 -1.86 -47.69
C ARG A 22 12.91 -2.40 -47.98
N LEU A 23 11.92 -1.92 -47.24
CA LEU A 23 10.50 -2.05 -47.60
C LEU A 23 10.06 -0.80 -48.41
N PRO A 24 9.16 -0.94 -49.39
CA PRO A 24 8.81 0.14 -50.32
C PRO A 24 7.89 1.19 -49.69
N ASP A 25 8.13 2.46 -50.06
CA ASP A 25 7.37 3.64 -49.66
C ASP A 25 5.90 3.56 -50.12
N GLN A 26 4.97 3.67 -49.17
CA GLN A 26 3.55 3.94 -49.41
C GLN A 26 3.19 5.28 -48.75
N PRO A 27 2.55 6.23 -49.47
CA PRO A 27 2.27 7.55 -48.92
C PRO A 27 1.17 7.47 -47.86
N PHE A 28 1.51 7.88 -46.64
CA PHE A 28 0.58 7.93 -45.50
C PHE A 28 -0.33 9.15 -45.66
N ASN A 29 -1.60 8.91 -46.00
CA ASN A 29 -2.61 9.95 -46.14
C ASN A 29 -3.06 10.41 -44.74
N SER A 30 -2.61 11.58 -44.31
CA SER A 30 -2.84 12.13 -42.97
C SER A 30 -4.14 12.94 -42.89
N GLN A 31 -5.28 12.28 -42.67
CA GLN A 31 -6.50 12.94 -42.16
C GLN A 31 -7.25 12.01 -41.20
N HIS A 32 -6.77 11.90 -39.97
CA HIS A 32 -7.61 11.55 -38.83
C HIS A 32 -7.50 12.65 -37.79
N SER A 33 -8.48 13.54 -37.81
CA SER A 33 -8.77 14.47 -36.72
C SER A 33 -9.02 13.67 -35.44
N ALA A 34 -8.04 13.66 -34.54
CA ALA A 34 -8.22 13.14 -33.20
C ALA A 34 -9.20 14.05 -32.45
N THR A 35 -10.45 13.61 -32.32
CA THR A 35 -11.39 14.20 -31.38
C THR A 35 -10.81 14.11 -29.97
N PRO A 36 -10.82 15.20 -29.17
CA PRO A 36 -10.33 15.16 -27.79
C PRO A 36 -11.19 14.16 -26.99
N HIS A 37 -10.59 13.04 -26.58
CA HIS A 37 -11.23 12.12 -25.64
C HIS A 37 -11.48 12.88 -24.34
N SER A 38 -12.74 13.01 -23.93
CA SER A 38 -13.10 13.47 -22.61
C SER A 38 -12.38 12.60 -21.56
N PRO A 39 -11.83 13.18 -20.48
CA PRO A 39 -11.12 12.39 -19.48
C PRO A 39 -12.05 11.32 -18.91
N THR A 40 -11.57 10.08 -18.86
CA THR A 40 -12.33 8.95 -18.30
C THR A 40 -12.72 9.28 -16.86
N PRO A 41 -14.00 9.12 -16.47
CA PRO A 41 -14.42 9.41 -15.11
C PRO A 41 -13.72 8.48 -14.13
N ILE A 42 -13.13 9.04 -13.08
CA ILE A 42 -12.39 8.32 -12.05
C ILE A 42 -13.31 8.05 -10.85
N THR A 43 -13.47 6.79 -10.51
CA THR A 43 -14.10 6.36 -9.25
C THR A 43 -13.05 6.33 -8.16
N GLN A 44 -13.34 7.00 -7.05
CA GLN A 44 -12.46 7.01 -5.90
C GLN A 44 -12.93 6.02 -4.84
N ILE A 45 -12.01 5.22 -4.33
CA ILE A 45 -12.29 4.22 -3.30
C ILE A 45 -11.57 4.59 -2.02
N LEU A 46 -12.33 4.71 -0.93
CA LEU A 46 -11.82 4.82 0.43
C LEU A 46 -12.01 3.49 1.11
N LEU A 47 -10.95 2.87 1.62
CA LEU A 47 -11.02 1.61 2.35
C LEU A 47 -10.63 1.84 3.81
N VAL A 48 -11.52 1.52 4.74
CA VAL A 48 -11.27 1.58 6.18
C VAL A 48 -11.33 0.18 6.75
N ARG A 49 -10.31 -0.22 7.51
CA ARG A 49 -10.36 -1.45 8.31
C ARG A 49 -11.16 -1.19 9.58
N HIS A 50 -11.95 -2.16 10.02
CA HIS A 50 -12.63 -2.12 11.32
C HIS A 50 -11.69 -1.69 12.46
N GLY A 51 -12.25 -1.01 13.46
CA GLY A 51 -11.46 -0.56 14.60
C GLY A 51 -11.01 -1.70 15.52
N ARG A 52 -10.22 -1.38 16.53
CA ARG A 52 -9.68 -2.38 17.46
C ARG A 52 -10.81 -3.18 18.12
N SER A 53 -10.74 -4.50 18.03
CA SER A 53 -11.70 -5.43 18.64
C SER A 53 -11.12 -6.16 19.85
N THR A 54 -11.99 -6.83 20.60
CA THR A 54 -11.60 -7.64 21.77
C THR A 54 -10.58 -8.72 21.40
N PHE A 55 -10.73 -9.38 20.24
CA PHE A 55 -9.78 -10.39 19.79
C PHE A 55 -8.47 -9.79 19.28
N ASN A 56 -8.47 -8.53 18.82
CA ASN A 56 -7.20 -7.83 18.55
C ASN A 56 -6.41 -7.59 19.84
N GLU A 57 -7.07 -7.18 20.92
CA GLU A 57 -6.40 -6.97 22.22
C GLU A 57 -5.91 -8.28 22.84
N GLN A 58 -6.70 -9.36 22.67
CA GLN A 58 -6.36 -10.68 23.18
C GLN A 58 -5.37 -11.45 22.29
N GLY A 59 -5.02 -10.94 21.10
CA GLY A 59 -4.13 -11.62 20.16
C GLY A 59 -4.70 -12.96 19.66
N ARG A 60 -5.97 -12.95 19.21
CA ARG A 60 -6.68 -14.14 18.70
C ARG A 60 -6.98 -14.01 17.20
N PHE A 61 -7.03 -15.14 16.52
CA PHE A 61 -7.58 -15.20 15.16
C PHE A 61 -9.09 -14.95 15.20
N GLN A 62 -9.56 -14.03 14.36
CA GLN A 62 -10.99 -13.65 14.30
C GLN A 62 -11.74 -14.45 13.24
N GLY A 63 -11.16 -14.57 12.05
CA GLY A 63 -11.86 -15.13 10.89
C GLY A 63 -13.20 -14.45 10.61
N CYS A 64 -14.17 -15.25 10.22
CA CYS A 64 -15.55 -14.89 9.95
C CYS A 64 -16.44 -14.91 11.22
N SER A 65 -15.88 -15.19 12.40
CA SER A 65 -16.60 -15.19 13.68
C SER A 65 -17.06 -13.78 14.10
N ASP A 66 -18.28 -13.73 14.65
CA ASP A 66 -18.88 -12.54 15.29
C ASP A 66 -18.74 -12.55 16.82
N GLN A 67 -17.93 -13.45 17.40
CA GLN A 67 -17.67 -13.45 18.84
C GLN A 67 -16.87 -12.23 19.32
N SER A 68 -16.21 -11.51 18.41
CA SER A 68 -15.43 -10.32 18.75
C SER A 68 -16.18 -9.03 18.44
N VAL A 69 -16.22 -8.15 19.44
CA VAL A 69 -16.82 -6.82 19.36
C VAL A 69 -15.76 -5.73 19.36
N LEU A 70 -16.13 -4.54 18.91
CA LEU A 70 -15.30 -3.35 18.95
C LEU A 70 -15.03 -2.93 20.41
N THR A 71 -13.79 -2.52 20.71
CA THR A 71 -13.44 -2.00 22.04
C THR A 71 -13.74 -0.51 22.12
N ASN A 72 -13.79 0.07 23.32
CA ASN A 72 -14.00 1.51 23.48
C ASN A 72 -12.93 2.32 22.72
N ALA A 73 -11.66 1.90 22.76
CA ALA A 73 -10.58 2.52 22.00
C ALA A 73 -10.80 2.37 20.48
N GLY A 74 -11.29 1.21 20.02
CA GLY A 74 -11.65 1.00 18.63
C GLY A 74 -12.80 1.90 18.16
N LYS A 75 -13.79 2.13 19.04
CA LYS A 75 -14.92 3.02 18.76
C LYS A 75 -14.48 4.49 18.70
N GLN A 76 -13.67 4.95 19.66
CA GLN A 76 -13.09 6.30 19.65
C GLN A 76 -12.23 6.56 18.40
N ALA A 77 -11.40 5.60 18.00
CA ALA A 77 -10.63 5.71 16.77
C ALA A 77 -11.53 5.75 15.51
N ALA A 78 -12.67 5.05 15.52
CA ALA A 78 -13.66 5.11 14.45
C ALA A 78 -14.33 6.50 14.35
N HIS A 79 -14.63 7.17 15.47
CA HIS A 79 -15.08 8.57 15.47
C HIS A 79 -14.03 9.50 14.86
N VAL A 80 -12.75 9.34 15.19
CA VAL A 80 -11.68 10.15 14.57
C VAL A 80 -11.64 9.96 13.04
N VAL A 81 -11.84 8.74 12.55
CA VAL A 81 -11.97 8.48 11.11
C VAL A 81 -13.27 9.08 10.54
N GLY A 82 -14.38 9.00 11.26
CA GLY A 82 -15.65 9.64 10.88
C GLY A 82 -15.50 11.15 10.69
N ALA A 83 -14.88 11.84 11.64
CA ALA A 83 -14.59 13.26 11.58
C ALA A 83 -13.65 13.63 10.43
N LEU A 84 -12.74 12.73 10.04
CA LEU A 84 -11.90 12.90 8.86
C LEU A 84 -12.72 12.80 7.57
N LEU A 85 -13.59 11.79 7.49
CA LEU A 85 -14.41 11.47 6.32
C LEU A 85 -15.63 12.37 6.17
N SER A 86 -16.04 13.11 7.20
CA SER A 86 -17.15 14.07 7.15
C SER A 86 -16.91 15.21 6.15
N ARG A 87 -15.63 15.48 5.83
CA ARG A 87 -15.18 16.46 4.84
C ARG A 87 -15.22 15.96 3.40
N VAL A 88 -15.53 14.68 3.19
CA VAL A 88 -15.56 14.04 1.88
C VAL A 88 -17.00 13.73 1.49
N SER A 89 -17.35 14.12 0.27
CA SER A 89 -18.60 13.69 -0.38
C SER A 89 -18.48 12.21 -0.72
N ILE A 90 -19.24 11.37 -0.03
CA ILE A 90 -19.29 9.92 -0.24
C ILE A 90 -20.64 9.61 -0.84
N ASP A 91 -20.65 9.09 -2.07
CA ASP A 91 -21.88 8.79 -2.80
C ASP A 91 -22.47 7.44 -2.35
N ALA A 92 -21.62 6.44 -2.04
CA ALA A 92 -22.05 5.12 -1.55
C ALA A 92 -21.11 4.51 -0.51
N ILE A 93 -21.68 3.69 0.38
CA ILE A 93 -20.96 2.91 1.39
C ILE A 93 -21.24 1.43 1.23
N TYR A 94 -20.18 0.63 1.25
CA TYR A 94 -20.24 -0.82 1.35
C TYR A 94 -19.53 -1.28 2.63
N ALA A 95 -20.12 -2.23 3.34
CA ALA A 95 -19.54 -2.74 4.56
C ALA A 95 -19.65 -4.25 4.67
N SER A 96 -18.68 -4.88 5.36
CA SER A 96 -18.85 -6.26 5.79
C SER A 96 -20.02 -6.38 6.78
N PRO A 97 -20.80 -7.48 6.73
CA PRO A 97 -21.87 -7.72 7.69
C PRO A 97 -21.38 -8.16 9.08
N LEU A 98 -20.07 -8.35 9.31
CA LEU A 98 -19.59 -8.77 10.63
C LEU A 98 -19.72 -7.63 11.65
N GLN A 99 -20.09 -7.98 12.89
CA GLN A 99 -20.52 -7.05 13.94
C GLN A 99 -19.49 -5.94 14.22
N ARG A 100 -18.20 -6.28 14.29
CA ARG A 100 -17.11 -5.31 14.49
C ARG A 100 -16.99 -4.25 13.39
N VAL A 101 -17.36 -4.60 12.15
CA VAL A 101 -17.43 -3.66 11.03
C VAL A 101 -18.68 -2.80 11.14
N GLN A 102 -19.83 -3.39 11.45
CA GLN A 102 -21.08 -2.62 11.67
C GLN A 102 -20.87 -1.55 12.76
N GLN A 103 -20.33 -1.94 13.92
CA GLN A 103 -20.03 -1.01 15.02
C GLN A 103 -19.01 0.07 14.64
N THR A 104 -18.05 -0.25 13.76
CA THR A 104 -17.10 0.75 13.24
C THR A 104 -17.81 1.73 12.30
N LEU A 105 -18.67 1.22 11.43
CA LEU A 105 -19.45 2.03 10.50
C LEU A 105 -20.40 2.97 11.25
N ASP A 106 -21.11 2.48 12.27
CA ASP A 106 -22.00 3.29 13.09
C ASP A 106 -21.27 4.51 13.67
N ALA A 107 -20.11 4.30 14.31
CA ALA A 107 -19.29 5.38 14.87
C ALA A 107 -18.76 6.34 13.79
N ILE A 108 -18.48 5.86 12.57
CA ILE A 108 -18.09 6.73 11.45
C ILE A 108 -19.28 7.60 11.00
N LEU A 109 -20.49 7.03 10.96
CA LEU A 109 -21.71 7.72 10.52
C LEU A 109 -22.20 8.74 11.55
N GLU A 110 -21.97 8.52 12.84
CA GLU A 110 -22.30 9.47 13.92
C GLU A 110 -21.61 10.83 13.73
N GLU A 111 -20.46 10.88 13.05
CA GLU A 111 -19.70 12.11 12.78
C GLU A 111 -20.12 12.83 11.49
N ARG A 112 -21.08 12.27 10.74
CA ARG A 112 -21.54 12.86 9.48
C ARG A 112 -22.69 13.83 9.72
N SER A 113 -22.65 14.97 9.02
CA SER A 113 -23.79 15.88 8.99
C SER A 113 -24.98 15.25 8.26
N ALA A 114 -26.18 15.46 8.80
CA ALA A 114 -27.44 15.06 8.18
C ALA A 114 -27.66 15.70 6.79
N GLU A 115 -26.95 16.78 6.48
CA GLU A 115 -27.06 17.52 5.22
C GLU A 115 -26.26 16.89 4.06
N THR A 116 -25.46 15.86 4.33
CA THR A 116 -24.66 15.15 3.32
C THR A 116 -25.24 13.76 3.09
N PRO A 117 -26.38 13.63 2.37
CA PRO A 117 -27.06 12.36 2.20
C PRO A 117 -26.15 11.36 1.49
N ILE A 118 -26.14 10.14 2.00
CA ILE A 118 -25.51 8.99 1.35
C ILE A 118 -26.61 8.29 0.56
N GLU A 119 -26.41 8.12 -0.75
CA GLU A 119 -27.43 7.52 -1.61
C GLU A 119 -27.64 6.04 -1.28
N THR A 120 -26.61 5.36 -0.78
CA THR A 120 -26.64 3.91 -0.55
C THR A 120 -25.68 3.49 0.55
N ILE A 121 -26.19 2.73 1.53
CA ILE A 121 -25.38 1.96 2.49
C ILE A 121 -25.76 0.48 2.32
N ARG A 122 -24.79 -0.39 2.00
CA ARG A 122 -25.03 -1.81 1.75
C ARG A 122 -24.06 -2.70 2.51
N PHE A 123 -24.59 -3.67 3.24
CA PHE A 123 -23.79 -4.79 3.74
C PHE A 123 -23.60 -5.82 2.63
N ASP A 124 -22.36 -6.24 2.37
CA ASP A 124 -22.01 -7.14 1.26
C ASP A 124 -21.13 -8.29 1.79
N ASP A 125 -21.62 -9.53 1.69
CA ASP A 125 -20.94 -10.72 2.21
C ASP A 125 -19.55 -10.93 1.59
N ARG A 126 -19.31 -10.41 0.38
CA ARG A 126 -17.99 -10.48 -0.25
C ARG A 126 -16.92 -9.75 0.55
N LEU A 127 -17.31 -8.81 1.42
CA LEU A 127 -16.42 -8.02 2.26
C LEU A 127 -16.09 -8.66 3.61
N ARG A 128 -16.66 -9.83 3.95
CA ARG A 128 -16.30 -10.60 5.16
C ARG A 128 -14.79 -10.88 5.22
N GLU A 129 -14.27 -11.07 6.41
CA GLU A 129 -12.84 -11.39 6.60
C GLU A 129 -12.48 -12.73 5.92
N VAL A 130 -11.18 -13.03 5.83
CA VAL A 130 -10.71 -14.38 5.49
C VAL A 130 -11.33 -15.40 6.45
N ASP A 131 -11.87 -16.48 5.92
CA ASP A 131 -12.44 -17.55 6.73
C ASP A 131 -11.34 -18.50 7.21
N LEU A 132 -11.25 -18.75 8.52
CA LEU A 132 -10.19 -19.56 9.14
C LEU A 132 -10.76 -20.54 10.18
N PRO A 133 -11.70 -21.44 9.81
CA PRO A 133 -12.61 -22.09 10.77
C PRO A 133 -11.93 -22.79 11.96
N ALA A 134 -10.82 -23.49 11.72
CA ALA A 134 -10.09 -24.20 12.76
C ALA A 134 -9.26 -23.30 13.69
N TRP A 135 -9.03 -22.04 13.31
CA TRP A 135 -8.23 -21.08 14.06
C TRP A 135 -9.08 -20.02 14.76
N GLU A 136 -10.34 -19.83 14.38
CA GLU A 136 -11.22 -18.82 14.96
C GLU A 136 -11.28 -18.91 16.50
N GLY A 137 -11.05 -17.78 17.17
CA GLY A 137 -11.02 -17.69 18.62
C GLY A 137 -9.73 -18.19 19.28
N LEU A 138 -8.85 -18.91 18.57
CA LEU A 138 -7.59 -19.38 19.16
C LEU A 138 -6.57 -18.23 19.28
N PRO A 139 -5.78 -18.19 20.37
CA PRO A 139 -4.63 -17.29 20.47
C PRO A 139 -3.61 -17.55 19.36
N PHE A 140 -2.95 -16.50 18.87
CA PHE A 140 -1.90 -16.63 17.84
C PHE A 140 -0.80 -17.61 18.24
N GLN A 141 -0.38 -17.59 19.51
CA GLN A 141 0.63 -18.52 20.03
C GLN A 141 0.17 -19.98 19.95
N GLN A 142 -1.07 -20.26 20.36
CA GLN A 142 -1.62 -21.60 20.32
C GLN A 142 -1.67 -22.13 18.87
N VAL A 143 -2.08 -21.30 17.91
CA VAL A 143 -2.09 -21.71 16.50
C VAL A 143 -0.68 -22.00 15.99
N ARG A 144 0.30 -21.15 16.32
CA ARG A 144 1.70 -21.36 15.94
C ARG A 144 2.29 -22.67 16.47
N GLU A 145 1.86 -23.10 17.65
CA GLU A 145 2.35 -24.31 18.30
C GLU A 145 1.60 -25.55 17.81
N GLN A 146 0.27 -25.50 17.72
CA GLN A 146 -0.58 -26.66 17.40
C GLN A 146 -0.72 -26.93 15.90
N PHE A 147 -0.62 -25.89 15.06
CA PHE A 147 -0.78 -25.95 13.61
C PHE A 147 0.45 -25.39 12.91
N ALA A 148 1.65 -25.79 13.35
CA ALA A 148 2.91 -25.16 12.94
C ALA A 148 3.15 -25.21 11.42
N ALA A 149 2.86 -26.34 10.77
CA ALA A 149 3.06 -26.52 9.33
C ALA A 149 2.07 -25.67 8.52
N GLU A 150 0.80 -25.66 8.94
CA GLU A 150 -0.29 -24.88 8.36
C GLU A 150 -0.05 -23.38 8.55
N TYR A 151 0.38 -22.96 9.75
CA TYR A 151 0.75 -21.58 10.05
C TYR A 151 1.93 -21.12 9.19
N HIS A 152 2.95 -21.97 9.02
CA HIS A 152 4.07 -21.68 8.14
C HIS A 152 3.62 -21.52 6.68
N CYS A 153 2.74 -22.41 6.20
CA CYS A 153 2.14 -22.31 4.87
C CYS A 153 1.34 -21.00 4.71
N TRP A 154 0.47 -20.67 5.66
CA TRP A 154 -0.27 -19.40 5.70
C TRP A 154 0.66 -18.19 5.56
N LYS A 155 1.76 -18.17 6.33
CA LYS A 155 2.70 -17.05 6.35
C LYS A 155 3.53 -16.90 5.07
N GLN A 156 3.95 -18.00 4.45
CA GLN A 156 4.92 -17.97 3.34
C GLN A 156 4.31 -18.25 1.97
N ARG A 157 3.31 -19.13 1.92
CA ARG A 157 2.60 -19.54 0.70
C ARG A 157 1.09 -19.45 0.92
N PRO A 158 0.55 -18.26 1.24
CA PRO A 158 -0.87 -18.08 1.59
C PRO A 158 -1.85 -18.61 0.53
N HIS A 159 -1.45 -18.60 -0.74
CA HIS A 159 -2.22 -19.13 -1.87
C HIS A 159 -2.31 -20.67 -1.93
N GLU A 160 -1.40 -21.37 -1.27
CA GLU A 160 -1.40 -22.83 -1.15
C GLU A 160 -1.97 -23.31 0.19
N PHE A 161 -2.26 -22.38 1.10
CA PHE A 161 -2.85 -22.67 2.39
C PHE A 161 -4.27 -23.19 2.23
N GLN A 162 -4.53 -24.35 2.82
CA GLN A 162 -5.80 -25.07 2.71
C GLN A 162 -6.39 -25.28 4.10
N MET A 163 -7.72 -25.17 4.19
CA MET A 163 -8.50 -25.53 5.38
C MET A 163 -9.73 -26.34 4.96
N VAL A 164 -10.44 -26.88 5.95
CA VAL A 164 -11.73 -27.56 5.75
C VAL A 164 -12.85 -26.56 6.05
N ASP A 165 -13.76 -26.42 5.10
CA ASP A 165 -14.94 -25.57 5.22
C ASP A 165 -15.91 -26.14 6.26
N ARG A 166 -16.46 -25.27 7.11
CA ARG A 166 -17.32 -25.65 8.24
C ARG A 166 -18.62 -26.33 7.80
N ASP A 167 -19.22 -25.85 6.72
CA ASP A 167 -20.58 -26.18 6.34
C ASP A 167 -20.61 -27.35 5.35
N THR A 168 -19.63 -27.40 4.46
CA THR A 168 -19.53 -28.41 3.39
C THR A 168 -18.57 -29.55 3.72
N ALA A 169 -17.76 -29.42 4.78
CA ALA A 169 -16.68 -30.35 5.15
C ALA A 169 -15.66 -30.63 4.02
N SER A 170 -15.61 -29.75 3.01
CA SER A 170 -14.74 -29.88 1.85
C SER A 170 -13.49 -29.02 1.99
N PRO A 171 -12.35 -29.42 1.40
CA PRO A 171 -11.16 -28.59 1.43
C PRO A 171 -11.33 -27.34 0.56
N PHE A 172 -10.81 -26.20 1.02
CA PHE A 172 -10.80 -24.94 0.28
C PHE A 172 -9.53 -24.13 0.59
N PHE A 173 -9.27 -23.11 -0.22
CA PHE A 173 -8.10 -22.23 -0.10
C PHE A 173 -8.54 -20.83 0.36
N PRO A 174 -8.46 -20.50 1.66
CA PRO A 174 -9.06 -19.29 2.21
C PRO A 174 -8.63 -17.99 1.52
N VAL A 175 -7.36 -17.87 1.15
CA VAL A 175 -6.83 -16.66 0.50
C VAL A 175 -7.30 -16.56 -0.94
N CYS A 176 -7.32 -17.67 -1.69
CA CYS A 176 -7.81 -17.67 -3.07
C CYS A 176 -9.31 -17.31 -3.11
N GLU A 177 -10.11 -17.91 -2.22
CA GLU A 177 -11.54 -17.61 -2.07
C GLU A 177 -11.78 -16.11 -1.78
N LEU A 178 -10.99 -15.52 -0.89
CA LEU A 178 -11.06 -14.10 -0.57
C LEU A 178 -10.75 -13.19 -1.77
N TYR A 179 -9.79 -13.58 -2.62
CA TYR A 179 -9.47 -12.85 -3.85
C TYR A 179 -10.57 -13.00 -4.90
N ASP A 180 -11.21 -14.16 -5.01
CA ASP A 180 -12.36 -14.37 -5.89
C ASP A 180 -13.56 -13.52 -5.45
N ARG A 181 -13.78 -13.36 -4.13
CA ARG A 181 -14.79 -12.43 -3.59
C ARG A 181 -14.48 -10.98 -3.95
N ALA A 182 -13.24 -10.54 -3.78
CA ALA A 182 -12.81 -9.20 -4.13
C ALA A 182 -12.98 -8.92 -5.64
N GLN A 183 -12.62 -9.88 -6.50
CA GLN A 183 -12.80 -9.74 -7.95
C GLN A 183 -14.28 -9.59 -8.33
N ARG A 184 -15.16 -10.43 -7.79
CA ARG A 184 -16.62 -10.33 -8.01
C ARG A 184 -17.18 -9.02 -7.48
N PHE A 185 -16.73 -8.56 -6.32
CA PHE A 185 -17.13 -7.26 -5.78
C PHE A 185 -16.81 -6.13 -6.76
N TRP A 186 -15.58 -6.12 -7.30
CA TRP A 186 -15.19 -5.11 -8.28
C TRP A 186 -15.97 -5.19 -9.59
N GLN A 187 -16.18 -6.39 -10.12
CA GLN A 187 -16.94 -6.61 -11.35
C GLN A 187 -18.35 -6.04 -11.25
N ASP A 188 -19.00 -6.23 -10.09
CA ASP A 188 -20.37 -5.79 -9.91
C ASP A 188 -20.47 -4.31 -9.53
N ARG A 189 -19.63 -3.83 -8.60
CA ARG A 189 -19.79 -2.51 -7.98
C ARG A 189 -19.11 -1.39 -8.74
N LEU A 190 -17.90 -1.60 -9.26
CA LEU A 190 -17.15 -0.52 -9.91
C LEU A 190 -17.92 0.14 -11.08
N PRO A 191 -18.58 -0.60 -11.99
CA PRO A 191 -19.31 0.02 -13.10
C PRO A 191 -20.49 0.91 -12.67
N GLN A 192 -21.00 0.73 -11.45
CA GLN A 192 -22.14 1.48 -10.90
C GLN A 192 -21.73 2.87 -10.37
N HIS A 193 -20.43 3.11 -10.17
CA HIS A 193 -19.92 4.26 -9.42
C HIS A 193 -18.96 5.14 -10.23
N ARG A 194 -19.13 5.21 -11.54
CA ARG A 194 -18.28 6.04 -12.42
C ARG A 194 -18.26 7.50 -11.97
N GLY A 195 -17.08 8.03 -11.67
CA GLY A 195 -16.91 9.43 -11.22
C GLY A 195 -17.32 9.69 -9.77
N GLN A 196 -17.78 8.67 -9.05
CA GLN A 196 -18.23 8.77 -7.66
C GLN A 196 -17.12 8.40 -6.67
N THR A 197 -17.31 8.77 -5.42
CA THR A 197 -16.49 8.34 -4.29
C THR A 197 -17.26 7.32 -3.46
N ILE A 198 -16.68 6.12 -3.28
CA ILE A 198 -17.25 5.08 -2.43
C ILE A 198 -16.38 4.82 -1.20
N LEU A 199 -17.02 4.58 -0.07
CA LEU A 199 -16.38 4.10 1.15
C LEU A 199 -16.64 2.61 1.32
N ILE A 200 -15.59 1.85 1.60
CA ILE A 200 -15.64 0.44 1.91
C ILE A 200 -15.12 0.26 3.34
N VAL A 201 -15.96 -0.26 4.24
CA VAL A 201 -15.55 -0.62 5.61
C VAL A 201 -15.43 -2.14 5.69
N GLY A 202 -14.22 -2.63 5.91
CA GLY A 202 -13.91 -4.05 5.82
C GLY A 202 -12.91 -4.51 6.88
N HIS A 203 -12.15 -5.54 6.53
CA HIS A 203 -11.21 -6.17 7.44
C HIS A 203 -9.78 -6.14 6.91
N GLY A 204 -8.84 -6.68 7.68
CA GLY A 204 -7.44 -6.70 7.26
C GLY A 204 -7.26 -7.53 5.99
N GLY A 205 -7.84 -8.73 5.96
CA GLY A 205 -7.74 -9.62 4.81
C GLY A 205 -8.58 -9.13 3.63
N SER A 206 -9.84 -8.74 3.84
CA SER A 206 -10.71 -8.32 2.73
C SER A 206 -10.25 -7.02 2.06
N ASN A 207 -9.80 -6.02 2.83
CA ASN A 207 -9.23 -4.80 2.25
C ASN A 207 -7.93 -5.11 1.49
N HIS A 208 -7.12 -6.05 2.00
CA HIS A 208 -5.95 -6.51 1.27
C HIS A 208 -6.36 -7.11 -0.08
N ALA A 209 -7.27 -8.07 -0.11
CA ALA A 209 -7.71 -8.68 -1.36
C ALA A 209 -8.29 -7.64 -2.34
N LEU A 210 -9.06 -6.66 -1.87
CA LEU A 210 -9.57 -5.56 -2.71
C LEU A 210 -8.46 -4.71 -3.34
N ILE A 211 -7.48 -4.28 -2.54
CA ILE A 211 -6.35 -3.47 -3.04
C ILE A 211 -5.47 -4.30 -3.98
N SER A 212 -5.14 -5.53 -3.60
CA SER A 212 -4.30 -6.42 -4.39
C SER A 212 -4.92 -6.77 -5.73
N THR A 213 -6.20 -7.14 -5.77
CA THR A 213 -6.90 -7.44 -7.02
C THR A 213 -6.98 -6.23 -7.95
N ALA A 214 -7.21 -5.02 -7.41
CA ALA A 214 -7.19 -3.79 -8.20
C ALA A 214 -5.81 -3.51 -8.81
N LEU A 215 -4.74 -3.68 -8.02
CA LEU A 215 -3.37 -3.46 -8.48
C LEU A 215 -2.81 -4.61 -9.35
N GLY A 216 -3.49 -5.76 -9.39
CA GLY A 216 -3.04 -6.94 -10.12
C GLY A 216 -1.99 -7.78 -9.38
N LEU A 217 -1.99 -7.73 -8.05
CA LEU A 217 -1.24 -8.63 -7.18
C LEU A 217 -2.00 -9.96 -7.03
N SER A 218 -1.24 -11.05 -6.91
CA SER A 218 -1.77 -12.40 -6.76
C SER A 218 -2.02 -12.77 -5.29
N PRO A 219 -2.81 -13.82 -5.00
CA PRO A 219 -2.99 -14.37 -3.66
C PRO A 219 -1.69 -14.70 -2.92
N ALA A 220 -0.60 -15.00 -3.63
CA ALA A 220 0.71 -15.28 -3.02
C ALA A 220 1.27 -14.08 -2.25
N GLN A 221 0.82 -12.86 -2.57
CA GLN A 221 1.27 -11.61 -1.95
C GLN A 221 0.35 -11.15 -0.80
N HIS A 222 -0.55 -12.00 -0.31
CA HIS A 222 -1.51 -11.65 0.75
C HIS A 222 -0.90 -11.20 2.09
N HIS A 223 0.42 -11.21 2.26
CA HIS A 223 1.07 -10.64 3.45
C HIS A 223 1.97 -9.43 3.17
N THR A 224 1.98 -8.87 1.96
CA THR A 224 2.84 -7.73 1.59
C THR A 224 2.25 -6.36 1.93
N LEU A 225 0.95 -6.26 2.27
CA LEU A 225 0.31 -4.98 2.60
C LEU A 225 -0.11 -4.95 4.07
N GLN A 226 0.26 -3.89 4.78
CA GLN A 226 -0.25 -3.66 6.11
C GLN A 226 -1.64 -3.00 6.06
N GLN A 227 -2.52 -3.47 6.95
CA GLN A 227 -3.80 -2.85 7.27
C GLN A 227 -3.90 -2.77 8.80
N SER A 228 -3.77 -1.57 9.36
CA SER A 228 -3.94 -1.26 10.79
C SER A 228 -5.43 -1.06 11.09
N ASN A 229 -5.86 -1.30 12.33
CA ASN A 229 -7.23 -0.98 12.74
C ASN A 229 -7.52 0.50 12.50
N ASN A 230 -8.70 0.83 11.97
CA ASN A 230 -9.08 2.17 11.53
C ASN A 230 -8.15 2.81 10.48
N GLY A 231 -7.21 2.05 9.91
CA GLY A 231 -6.33 2.53 8.85
C GLY A 231 -7.12 2.83 7.58
N LEU A 232 -6.84 3.97 6.96
CA LEU A 232 -7.45 4.41 5.70
C LEU A 232 -6.51 4.12 4.52
N SER A 233 -7.05 3.55 3.44
CA SER A 233 -6.36 3.42 2.15
C SER A 233 -7.20 4.05 1.04
N VAL A 234 -6.54 4.54 -0.01
CA VAL A 234 -7.18 5.28 -1.10
C VAL A 234 -6.74 4.75 -2.45
N LEU A 235 -7.71 4.36 -3.27
CA LEU A 235 -7.52 4.01 -4.68
C LEU A 235 -8.26 5.00 -5.57
N ALA A 236 -7.72 5.21 -6.77
CA ALA A 236 -8.42 5.84 -7.88
C ALA A 236 -8.51 4.82 -9.01
N ILE A 237 -9.70 4.58 -9.55
CA ILE A 237 -9.91 3.58 -10.59
C ILE A 237 -10.75 4.21 -11.70
N GLY A 238 -10.27 4.17 -12.94
CA GLY A 238 -11.08 4.52 -14.10
C GLY A 238 -12.08 3.42 -14.45
N ASP A 239 -12.38 3.25 -15.73
CA ASP A 239 -13.39 2.29 -16.20
C ASP A 239 -13.08 0.81 -15.91
N ARG A 240 -11.81 0.47 -15.65
CA ARG A 240 -11.35 -0.92 -15.50
C ARG A 240 -10.32 -1.01 -14.38
N LEU A 241 -10.24 -2.16 -13.70
CA LEU A 241 -9.22 -2.41 -12.67
C LEU A 241 -7.78 -2.27 -13.20
N SER A 242 -7.55 -2.47 -14.50
CA SER A 242 -6.23 -2.23 -15.10
C SER A 242 -5.75 -0.77 -14.99
N SER A 243 -6.68 0.17 -14.78
CA SER A 243 -6.40 1.59 -14.54
C SER A 243 -6.31 1.95 -13.06
N ALA A 244 -6.40 0.98 -12.15
CA ALA A 244 -6.35 1.27 -10.72
C ALA A 244 -4.99 1.83 -10.31
N GLU A 245 -5.05 2.89 -9.51
CA GLU A 245 -3.92 3.60 -8.93
C GLU A 245 -4.04 3.59 -7.41
N LEU A 246 -2.92 3.32 -6.73
CA LEU A 246 -2.78 3.48 -5.30
C LEU A 246 -2.34 4.92 -4.99
N HIS A 247 -3.18 5.65 -4.25
CA HIS A 247 -2.93 7.03 -3.83
C HIS A 247 -2.53 7.13 -2.36
N GLY A 248 -2.95 6.15 -1.55
CA GLY A 248 -2.64 6.07 -0.13
C GLY A 248 -2.84 4.66 0.40
N LEU A 249 -2.00 4.23 1.34
CA LEU A 249 -2.15 2.95 2.03
C LEU A 249 -1.95 3.14 3.52
N ASN A 250 -2.89 2.61 4.29
CA ASN A 250 -2.78 2.42 5.73
C ASN A 250 -2.39 3.69 6.50
N TRP A 251 -3.08 4.79 6.21
CA TRP A 251 -2.92 6.04 6.95
C TRP A 251 -3.54 5.89 8.35
N THR A 252 -2.72 6.12 9.37
CA THR A 252 -3.09 6.06 10.80
C THR A 252 -2.70 7.33 11.55
N GLN A 253 -2.22 8.35 10.85
CA GLN A 253 -1.70 9.59 11.45
C GLN A 253 -2.78 10.39 12.17
N SER A 254 -4.02 10.37 11.67
CA SER A 254 -5.17 10.96 12.38
C SER A 254 -5.42 10.33 13.75
N LEU A 255 -4.96 9.09 13.96
CA LEU A 255 -5.09 8.34 15.22
C LEU A 255 -3.90 8.61 16.18
N GLY A 256 -3.02 9.56 15.85
CA GLY A 256 -1.85 9.91 16.64
C GLY A 256 -0.65 8.97 16.46
N GLU A 257 -0.69 8.03 15.51
CA GLU A 257 0.46 7.19 15.19
C GLU A 257 1.43 7.94 14.28
N THR A 258 2.70 8.04 14.67
CA THR A 258 3.76 8.56 13.78
C THR A 258 3.94 7.59 12.60
N LEU A 259 4.39 6.37 12.88
CA LEU A 259 4.50 5.32 11.88
C LEU A 259 3.58 4.14 12.25
N PRO A 260 3.11 3.35 11.26
CA PRO A 260 2.33 2.15 11.53
C PRO A 260 3.06 1.21 12.52
N LYS A 261 2.32 0.60 13.43
CA LYS A 261 2.89 -0.38 14.37
C LYS A 261 3.47 -1.59 13.61
N LEU A 262 4.60 -2.12 14.10
CA LEU A 262 5.16 -3.37 13.59
C LEU A 262 4.23 -4.53 14.00
N LYS A 263 3.86 -5.38 13.03
CA LYS A 263 2.97 -6.52 13.26
C LYS A 263 3.73 -7.77 13.73
N GLU A 264 4.93 -8.02 13.20
CA GLU A 264 5.71 -9.23 13.46
C GLU A 264 7.16 -8.86 13.71
N GLY A 265 7.68 -9.25 14.88
CA GLY A 265 9.03 -8.90 15.31
C GLY A 265 9.18 -7.40 15.60
N LYS A 266 9.88 -7.03 16.67
CA LYS A 266 10.38 -5.65 16.85
C LYS A 266 11.78 -5.52 16.24
N HIS A 267 11.97 -6.19 15.10
CA HIS A 267 13.28 -6.43 14.51
C HIS A 267 13.23 -6.40 12.98
N GLY A 268 14.39 -6.52 12.35
CA GLY A 268 14.54 -6.44 10.90
C GLY A 268 14.85 -5.03 10.42
N LEU A 269 14.64 -4.78 9.13
CA LEU A 269 14.94 -3.50 8.48
C LEU A 269 13.66 -2.74 8.16
N ARG A 270 13.56 -1.49 8.60
CA ARG A 270 12.48 -0.57 8.26
C ARG A 270 13.03 0.58 7.43
N LEU A 271 12.43 0.83 6.27
CA LEU A 271 12.81 1.94 5.43
C LEU A 271 11.74 3.03 5.38
N LEU A 272 12.22 4.26 5.50
CA LEU A 272 11.48 5.49 5.32
C LEU A 272 11.83 6.03 3.92
N LEU A 273 10.92 5.89 2.97
CA LEU A 273 11.13 6.27 1.58
C LEU A 273 10.56 7.65 1.30
N LEU A 274 11.44 8.59 0.98
CA LEU A 274 11.10 9.96 0.59
C LEU A 274 11.31 10.14 -0.92
N PRO A 275 10.22 10.27 -1.70
CA PRO A 275 10.31 10.61 -3.11
C PRO A 275 10.80 12.06 -3.28
N ALA A 276 11.92 12.22 -3.99
CA ALA A 276 12.50 13.50 -4.33
C ALA A 276 12.22 13.85 -5.79
N ASP A 277 11.69 15.06 -5.99
CA ASP A 277 11.54 15.73 -7.27
C ASP A 277 12.08 17.17 -7.17
N ARG A 278 11.85 17.98 -8.21
CA ARG A 278 12.31 19.38 -8.25
C ARG A 278 11.70 20.28 -7.17
N LEU A 279 10.55 19.91 -6.60
CA LEU A 279 9.83 20.67 -5.58
C LEU A 279 10.06 20.11 -4.16
N PHE A 280 10.90 19.08 -4.03
CA PHE A 280 11.14 18.35 -2.79
C PHE A 280 11.52 19.26 -1.62
N SER A 281 12.45 20.21 -1.82
CA SER A 281 12.93 21.12 -0.76
C SER A 281 11.81 21.99 -0.16
N THR A 282 10.81 22.34 -0.97
CA THR A 282 9.61 23.06 -0.53
C THR A 282 8.61 22.11 0.13
N HIS A 283 8.36 20.96 -0.49
CA HIS A 283 7.35 20.01 -0.03
C HIS A 283 7.75 19.20 1.22
N ILE A 284 9.03 19.13 1.58
CA ILE A 284 9.52 18.34 2.73
C ILE A 284 9.36 19.05 4.08
N GLN A 285 9.21 20.38 4.10
CA GLN A 285 9.04 21.18 5.33
C GLN A 285 7.98 20.64 6.33
N PRO A 286 6.79 20.17 5.87
CA PRO A 286 5.80 19.52 6.73
C PRO A 286 6.29 18.28 7.47
N LEU A 287 7.17 17.52 6.81
CA LEU A 287 7.66 16.23 7.29
C LEU A 287 8.80 16.38 8.28
N LEU A 288 9.51 17.51 8.33
CA LEU A 288 10.69 17.66 9.19
C LEU A 288 10.36 17.46 10.68
N PRO A 289 9.32 18.09 11.27
CA PRO A 289 8.96 17.85 12.67
C PRO A 289 8.54 16.39 12.90
N PHE A 290 7.86 15.80 11.93
CA PHE A 290 7.41 14.41 11.98
C PHE A 290 8.60 13.44 11.99
N LEU A 291 9.60 13.66 11.12
CA LEU A 291 10.82 12.84 11.04
C LEU A 291 11.69 12.97 12.28
N ALA A 292 11.73 14.15 12.92
CA ALA A 292 12.51 14.39 14.14
C ALA A 292 12.13 13.47 15.32
N HIS A 293 10.91 12.93 15.32
CA HIS A 293 10.43 11.98 16.34
C HIS A 293 10.73 10.51 16.02
N ILE A 294 11.39 10.22 14.91
CA ILE A 294 11.69 8.87 14.46
C ILE A 294 13.18 8.60 14.64
N ALA A 295 13.53 7.46 15.25
CA ALA A 295 14.92 7.03 15.28
C ALA A 295 15.37 6.63 13.85
N ILE A 296 16.48 7.21 13.38
CA ILE A 296 17.06 6.94 12.07
C ILE A 296 18.51 6.49 12.29
N ASP A 297 18.79 5.23 11.97
CA ASP A 297 20.10 4.62 12.19
C ASP A 297 21.05 4.91 11.02
N PHE A 298 20.53 4.94 9.79
CA PHE A 298 21.30 5.29 8.61
C PHE A 298 20.48 6.06 7.58
N SER A 299 21.17 6.78 6.69
CA SER A 299 20.56 7.53 5.59
C SER A 299 21.24 7.20 4.27
N LEU A 300 20.44 6.93 3.24
CA LEU A 300 20.82 6.76 1.84
C LEU A 300 20.24 7.93 1.04
N SER A 301 21.09 8.70 0.35
CA SER A 301 20.63 9.68 -0.62
C SER A 301 21.22 9.40 -1.99
N ALA A 302 20.34 9.42 -2.99
CA ALA A 302 20.66 9.18 -4.40
C ALA A 302 20.20 10.35 -5.29
N TYR A 303 19.96 11.51 -4.68
CA TYR A 303 19.48 12.72 -5.34
C TYR A 303 20.44 13.87 -5.04
N GLU A 304 21.23 14.27 -6.04
CA GLU A 304 22.29 15.27 -5.90
C GLU A 304 21.77 16.60 -5.33
N ASP A 305 20.58 17.03 -5.76
CA ASP A 305 19.96 18.29 -5.30
C ASP A 305 19.26 18.18 -3.93
N SER A 306 19.37 17.05 -3.22
CA SER A 306 18.75 16.86 -1.89
C SER A 306 19.71 17.09 -0.73
N GLN A 307 20.99 17.39 -0.98
CA GLN A 307 22.01 17.38 0.08
C GLN A 307 21.68 18.32 1.25
N ASP A 308 21.24 19.55 0.96
CA ASP A 308 20.78 20.50 1.99
C ASP A 308 19.60 19.94 2.82
N VAL A 309 18.65 19.29 2.15
CA VAL A 309 17.49 18.69 2.82
C VAL A 309 17.91 17.51 3.69
N VAL A 310 18.81 16.65 3.19
CA VAL A 310 19.39 15.53 3.95
C VAL A 310 20.05 16.09 5.21
N ASP A 311 20.88 17.12 5.09
CA ASP A 311 21.59 17.71 6.22
C ASP A 311 20.61 18.29 7.24
N ARG A 312 19.56 18.99 6.79
CA ARG A 312 18.50 19.52 7.66
C ARG A 312 17.69 18.45 8.39
N ILE A 313 17.40 17.32 7.75
CA ILE A 313 16.76 16.18 8.42
C ILE A 313 17.71 15.65 9.50
N LEU A 314 18.97 15.42 9.14
CA LEU A 314 19.96 14.77 10.00
C LEU A 314 20.48 15.65 11.14
N LEU A 315 20.20 16.96 11.16
CA LEU A 315 20.41 17.81 12.34
C LEU A 315 19.72 17.26 13.60
N ASN A 316 18.56 16.62 13.44
CA ASN A 316 17.82 15.99 14.55
C ASN A 316 18.28 14.55 14.83
N HIS A 317 19.22 14.01 14.05
CA HIS A 317 19.68 12.63 14.14
C HIS A 317 21.22 12.53 14.10
N PRO A 318 21.93 13.04 15.12
CA PRO A 318 23.39 13.15 15.11
C PRO A 318 24.13 11.80 15.04
N ASN A 319 23.47 10.70 15.40
CA ASN A 319 24.04 9.35 15.38
C ASN A 319 23.79 8.61 14.05
N THR A 320 23.09 9.21 13.09
CA THR A 320 22.78 8.56 11.82
C THR A 320 24.03 8.38 10.96
N VAL A 321 24.26 7.15 10.51
CA VAL A 321 25.31 6.85 9.54
C VAL A 321 24.88 7.31 8.14
N LYS A 322 25.61 8.27 7.55
CA LYS A 322 25.37 8.70 6.16
C LYS A 322 26.11 7.78 5.19
N LEU A 323 25.38 7.14 4.28
CA LEU A 323 25.96 6.33 3.22
C LEU A 323 25.70 7.04 1.88
N GLN A 324 26.78 7.35 1.16
CA GLN A 324 26.67 7.83 -0.21
C GLN A 324 26.70 6.66 -1.17
N VAL A 325 25.65 6.53 -1.98
CA VAL A 325 25.52 5.47 -2.99
C VAL A 325 25.26 6.14 -4.33
N SER A 326 26.03 5.77 -5.36
CA SER A 326 25.78 6.26 -6.71
C SER A 326 24.38 5.86 -7.18
N ARG A 327 23.68 6.78 -7.86
CA ARG A 327 22.30 6.59 -8.30
C ARG A 327 22.11 5.32 -9.16
N SER A 328 23.09 4.97 -9.99
CA SER A 328 23.08 3.74 -10.81
C SER A 328 23.15 2.47 -9.99
N ASP A 329 23.75 2.55 -8.81
CA ASP A 329 24.05 1.39 -7.98
C ASP A 329 22.94 1.14 -6.96
N VAL A 330 22.08 2.11 -6.66
CA VAL A 330 21.02 1.95 -5.65
C VAL A 330 20.12 0.75 -5.91
N PRO A 331 19.53 0.52 -7.09
CA PRO A 331 18.69 -0.66 -7.31
C PRO A 331 19.47 -1.96 -7.19
N TYR A 332 20.74 -1.98 -7.61
CA TYR A 332 21.60 -3.17 -7.53
C TYR A 332 22.06 -3.44 -6.10
N VAL A 333 22.61 -2.44 -5.40
CA VAL A 333 22.96 -2.49 -3.98
C VAL A 333 21.75 -2.89 -3.16
N TRP A 334 20.57 -2.34 -3.47
CA TRP A 334 19.31 -2.69 -2.84
C TRP A 334 18.93 -4.15 -3.06
N GLN A 335 18.92 -4.59 -4.31
CA GLN A 335 18.62 -5.98 -4.65
C GLN A 335 19.63 -6.93 -3.98
N GLN A 336 20.92 -6.58 -3.97
CA GLN A 336 21.95 -7.33 -3.26
C GLN A 336 21.73 -7.29 -1.74
N SER A 337 21.35 -6.18 -1.12
CA SER A 337 21.05 -6.11 0.31
C SER A 337 19.83 -6.94 0.70
N ILE A 338 18.82 -7.02 -0.17
CA ILE A 338 17.65 -7.90 0.01
C ILE A 338 18.05 -9.38 -0.19
N LEU A 339 18.81 -9.69 -1.23
CA LEU A 339 19.22 -11.06 -1.57
C LEU A 339 20.31 -11.60 -0.64
N GLN A 340 21.17 -10.73 -0.10
CA GLN A 340 22.22 -11.03 0.87
C GLN A 340 21.74 -10.87 2.31
N GLN A 341 20.43 -10.92 2.60
CA GLN A 341 19.88 -10.99 3.97
C GLN A 341 20.26 -12.31 4.70
N GLN A 342 21.53 -12.72 4.65
CA GLN A 342 22.12 -13.78 5.44
C GLN A 342 22.31 -13.39 6.92
N VAL A 343 21.78 -12.24 7.37
CA VAL A 343 21.90 -11.78 8.75
C VAL A 343 20.51 -11.47 9.30
N GLU A 344 20.00 -12.35 10.16
CA GLU A 344 18.84 -12.03 11.00
C GLU A 344 19.23 -10.90 11.97
N LEU A 345 18.57 -9.75 11.84
CA LEU A 345 18.74 -8.65 12.77
C LEU A 345 17.89 -8.93 14.01
N ASN A 346 18.51 -8.95 15.19
CA ASN A 346 17.82 -9.11 16.47
C ASN A 346 17.19 -7.81 17.00
N HIS A 347 17.40 -6.69 16.31
CA HIS A 347 16.85 -5.38 16.61
C HIS A 347 16.28 -4.75 15.34
N LEU A 348 15.50 -3.68 15.49
CA LEU A 348 14.99 -2.91 14.37
C LEU A 348 16.04 -1.90 13.91
N LEU A 349 16.42 -1.97 12.65
CA LEU A 349 17.24 -0.96 11.99
C LEU A 349 16.34 -0.09 11.11
N THR A 350 16.37 1.23 11.29
CA THR A 350 15.57 2.19 10.53
C THR A 350 16.44 3.03 9.61
N GLY A 351 16.22 2.87 8.30
CA GLY A 351 16.92 3.60 7.25
C GLY A 351 16.06 4.69 6.62
N LEU A 352 16.62 5.88 6.43
CA LEU A 352 16.03 6.92 5.58
C LEU A 352 16.55 6.78 4.15
N VAL A 353 15.66 6.78 3.16
CA VAL A 353 16.03 6.72 1.73
C VAL A 353 15.42 7.90 1.00
N ILE A 354 16.26 8.76 0.45
CA ILE A 354 15.86 9.89 -0.39
C ILE A 354 16.27 9.61 -1.83
N ALA A 355 15.29 9.52 -2.71
CA ALA A 355 15.49 9.00 -4.05
C ALA A 355 14.48 9.60 -5.06
N PRO A 356 14.85 9.74 -6.36
CA PRO A 356 13.92 10.06 -7.43
C PRO A 356 12.63 9.22 -7.39
N ASN A 357 11.51 9.84 -7.74
CA ASN A 357 10.18 9.21 -7.73
C ASN A 357 10.15 7.83 -8.41
N ASP A 358 10.70 7.69 -9.61
CA ASP A 358 10.68 6.42 -10.35
C ASP A 358 11.42 5.30 -9.62
N MET A 359 12.52 5.64 -8.93
CA MET A 359 13.27 4.67 -8.14
C MET A 359 12.45 4.23 -6.92
N VAL A 360 11.85 5.16 -6.18
CA VAL A 360 10.96 4.83 -5.05
C VAL A 360 9.81 3.94 -5.50
N LYS A 361 9.20 4.20 -6.68
CA LYS A 361 8.15 3.34 -7.25
C LYS A 361 8.68 1.92 -7.51
N VAL A 362 9.87 1.78 -8.08
CA VAL A 362 10.47 0.47 -8.35
C VAL A 362 10.72 -0.30 -7.05
N LEU A 363 11.28 0.35 -6.01
CA LEU A 363 11.53 -0.28 -4.71
C LEU A 363 10.24 -0.81 -4.09
N ILE A 364 9.19 0.01 -4.08
CA ILE A 364 7.88 -0.36 -3.53
C ILE A 364 7.22 -1.46 -4.37
N ALA A 365 7.23 -1.32 -5.70
CA ALA A 365 6.67 -2.31 -6.60
C ALA A 365 7.34 -3.68 -6.42
N GLN A 366 8.67 -3.72 -6.32
CA GLN A 366 9.41 -4.96 -6.04
C GLN A 366 9.04 -5.56 -4.68
N ALA A 367 8.94 -4.73 -3.63
CA ALA A 367 8.54 -5.21 -2.31
C ALA A 367 7.12 -5.81 -2.30
N MET A 368 6.19 -5.23 -3.05
CA MET A 368 4.85 -5.77 -3.21
C MET A 368 4.80 -7.01 -4.14
N GLY A 369 5.87 -7.27 -4.90
CA GLY A 369 5.88 -8.21 -6.03
C GLY A 369 5.00 -7.76 -7.21
N LEU A 370 4.73 -6.45 -7.31
CA LEU A 370 4.00 -5.86 -8.42
C LEU A 370 4.84 -6.00 -9.70
N LYS A 371 4.21 -6.44 -10.79
CA LYS A 371 4.89 -6.54 -12.10
C LYS A 371 5.46 -5.17 -12.48
N HIS A 372 6.65 -5.13 -13.07
CA HIS A 372 7.33 -3.88 -13.43
C HIS A 372 6.47 -2.96 -14.31
N THR A 373 5.65 -3.53 -15.21
CA THR A 373 4.72 -2.78 -16.07
C THR A 373 3.59 -2.06 -15.32
N ARG A 374 3.41 -2.33 -14.03
CA ARG A 374 2.38 -1.74 -13.16
C ARG A 374 2.95 -0.78 -12.12
N SER A 375 4.25 -0.46 -12.14
CA SER A 375 4.82 0.54 -11.23
C SER A 375 4.19 1.93 -11.36
N SER A 376 3.64 2.25 -12.54
CA SER A 376 2.87 3.47 -12.79
C SER A 376 1.59 3.58 -11.96
N ALA A 377 1.02 2.45 -11.50
CA ALA A 377 -0.13 2.42 -10.60
C ALA A 377 0.18 2.99 -9.21
N LEU A 378 1.45 3.19 -8.85
CA LEU A 378 1.85 3.83 -7.61
C LEU A 378 1.92 5.35 -7.83
N CYS A 379 0.91 6.07 -7.34
CA CYS A 379 0.82 7.52 -7.47
C CYS A 379 1.53 8.21 -6.31
N LEU A 380 2.87 8.20 -6.33
CA LEU A 380 3.68 8.90 -5.33
C LEU A 380 3.41 10.41 -5.33
N LYS A 381 3.36 10.98 -4.13
CA LYS A 381 3.22 12.43 -3.93
C LYS A 381 4.52 12.99 -3.34
N SER A 382 5.03 14.07 -3.91
CA SER A 382 6.15 14.79 -3.32
C SER A 382 5.80 15.29 -1.92
N GLY A 383 6.78 15.25 -1.01
CA GLY A 383 6.56 15.68 0.38
C GLY A 383 5.74 14.69 1.22
N THR A 384 5.59 13.45 0.76
CA THR A 384 4.98 12.38 1.54
C THR A 384 6.01 11.30 1.88
N LEU A 385 5.69 10.45 2.85
CA LEU A 385 6.54 9.36 3.31
C LEU A 385 5.89 8.00 3.03
N SER A 386 6.64 7.07 2.43
CA SER A 386 6.23 5.67 2.34
C SER A 386 7.12 4.79 3.21
N VAL A 387 6.60 3.67 3.71
CA VAL A 387 7.28 2.85 4.72
C VAL A 387 7.30 1.39 4.29
N LEU A 388 8.49 0.83 4.13
CA LEU A 388 8.70 -0.61 3.93
C LEU A 388 9.27 -1.25 5.19
N HIS A 389 8.86 -2.48 5.49
CA HIS A 389 9.43 -3.29 6.56
C HIS A 389 9.81 -4.67 6.04
N TYR A 390 11.05 -5.05 6.32
CA TYR A 390 11.65 -6.35 6.04
C TYR A 390 11.84 -7.05 7.39
N PRO A 391 10.84 -7.79 7.88
CA PRO A 391 10.87 -8.40 9.21
C PRO A 391 11.98 -9.45 9.34
N SER A 392 12.13 -10.34 8.38
CA SER A 392 13.17 -11.37 8.32
C SER A 392 13.34 -11.91 6.91
N ILE A 393 14.39 -12.70 6.67
CA ILE A 393 14.66 -13.34 5.36
C ILE A 393 13.53 -14.28 4.91
N ASN A 394 12.80 -14.86 5.87
CA ASN A 394 11.77 -15.87 5.63
C ASN A 394 10.36 -15.30 5.51
N HIS A 395 10.22 -13.97 5.56
CA HIS A 395 8.95 -13.29 5.49
C HIS A 395 8.98 -12.24 4.37
N PRO A 396 7.95 -12.17 3.51
CA PRO A 396 7.91 -11.19 2.44
C PRO A 396 7.98 -9.75 2.99
N PRO A 397 8.56 -8.81 2.26
CA PRO A 397 8.54 -7.42 2.68
C PRO A 397 7.12 -6.86 2.72
N ILE A 398 6.91 -5.92 3.64
CA ILE A 398 5.60 -5.35 3.95
C ILE A 398 5.63 -3.86 3.63
N LEU A 399 4.76 -3.42 2.72
CA LEU A 399 4.41 -2.01 2.59
C LEU A 399 3.51 -1.64 3.77
N GLN A 400 4.09 -0.96 4.75
CA GLN A 400 3.42 -0.59 5.98
C GLN A 400 2.49 0.60 5.80
N ALA A 401 2.91 1.56 4.98
CA ALA A 401 2.12 2.71 4.59
C ALA A 401 2.66 3.31 3.29
N PHE A 402 1.79 4.00 2.55
CA PHE A 402 2.11 4.64 1.28
C PHE A 402 1.57 6.07 1.28
N ASN A 403 2.40 7.04 0.90
CA ASN A 403 2.08 8.47 0.87
C ASN A 403 1.50 9.02 2.20
N ILE A 404 2.18 8.80 3.33
CA ILE A 404 1.86 9.49 4.58
C ILE A 404 2.12 10.99 4.38
N ASP A 405 1.11 11.82 4.66
CA ASP A 405 1.22 13.27 4.71
C ASP A 405 0.86 13.78 6.13
N PRO A 406 1.83 14.31 6.89
CA PRO A 406 1.59 14.84 8.23
C PRO A 406 0.76 16.13 8.25
N LYS A 407 0.77 16.91 7.16
CA LYS A 407 -0.02 18.14 7.04
C LYS A 407 -1.47 17.87 6.66
N ASP A 408 -1.72 16.71 6.05
CA ASP A 408 -2.94 16.54 5.27
C ASP A 408 -3.50 15.12 5.28
N CYS A 409 -3.80 14.61 6.47
CA CYS A 409 -4.72 13.47 6.57
C CYS A 409 -6.09 13.76 5.90
N SER A 410 -6.43 15.04 5.69
CA SER A 410 -7.73 15.53 5.24
C SER A 410 -7.93 15.69 3.73
N ARG A 411 -6.89 15.83 2.90
CA ARG A 411 -7.02 15.88 1.43
C ARG A 411 -7.05 14.48 0.83
N ILE A 412 -8.13 13.79 1.15
CA ILE A 412 -8.65 12.76 0.27
C ILE A 412 -8.99 13.48 -1.06
N PRO A 413 -8.42 13.09 -2.23
CA PRO A 413 -8.72 13.75 -3.49
C PRO A 413 -10.25 13.79 -3.68
N ASN A 414 -10.82 14.85 -4.24
CA ASN A 414 -12.25 14.84 -4.51
C ASN A 414 -12.42 14.49 -5.99
N SER A 415 -13.21 13.46 -6.33
CA SER A 415 -13.41 13.07 -7.74
C SER A 415 -13.95 14.24 -8.59
N ARG A 416 -14.68 15.16 -7.95
CA ARG A 416 -15.23 16.38 -8.56
C ARG A 416 -14.22 17.51 -8.78
N SER A 417 -13.05 17.48 -8.15
CA SER A 417 -12.02 18.54 -8.26
C SER A 417 -10.91 18.26 -9.28
N ALA A 418 -10.99 17.15 -10.03
CA ALA A 418 -10.04 16.85 -11.11
C ALA A 418 -10.27 17.74 -12.36
N LYS A 419 -10.27 19.06 -12.20
CA LYS A 419 -9.86 19.97 -13.28
C LYS A 419 -8.34 20.04 -13.21
N LEU A 420 -7.68 19.26 -14.06
CA LEU A 420 -6.24 19.39 -14.33
C LEU A 420 -5.93 20.86 -14.63
N THR A 421 -5.19 21.52 -13.74
CA THR A 421 -4.61 22.83 -14.03
C THR A 421 -3.55 22.64 -15.11
N HIS A 422 -3.87 23.02 -16.34
CA HIS A 422 -2.86 23.20 -17.38
C HIS A 422 -1.89 24.33 -16.95
N PRO A 423 -0.57 24.17 -17.12
CA PRO A 423 0.34 25.29 -17.01
C PRO A 423 0.04 26.24 -18.17
N GLN A 424 -0.54 27.40 -17.87
CA GLN A 424 -0.64 28.48 -18.86
C GLN A 424 0.77 28.91 -19.23
N SER A 425 1.10 28.72 -20.51
CA SER A 425 2.27 29.27 -21.18
C SER A 425 2.26 30.79 -21.06
N LEU A 426 3.22 31.35 -20.33
CA LEU A 426 3.61 32.75 -20.45
C LEU A 426 4.30 32.93 -21.80
N ILE A 427 3.55 33.44 -22.78
CA ILE A 427 4.12 34.08 -23.97
C ILE A 427 3.98 35.59 -23.72
N PRO A 428 5.07 36.37 -23.66
CA PRO A 428 4.98 37.81 -23.62
C PRO A 428 4.71 38.33 -25.04
N THR A 429 3.53 38.89 -25.27
CA THR A 429 3.26 39.75 -26.42
C THR A 429 3.84 41.14 -26.19
N LEU A 430 4.69 41.57 -27.12
CA LEU A 430 4.86 42.98 -27.49
C LEU A 430 3.62 43.48 -28.23
#